data_AF-A0A1G1ZQT8-F1
#
_entry.id   AF-A0A1G1ZQT8-F1
#
_cell.length_a   1.000
_cell.length_b   1.000
_cell.length_c   1.000
_cell.angle_alpha   90.00
_cell.angle_beta   90.00
_cell.angle_gamma   90.00
#
_symmetry.space_group_name_H-M   'P 1'
#
loop_
_entity.id
_entity.type
_entity.pdbx_description
1 polymer ?
#
loop_
_entity_poly.entity_id
_entity_poly.type
_entity_poly.pdbx_seq_one_letter_code
_entity_poly.pdbx_strand_id
1 'polypeptide(L)'
;MKSNIQFFVLASLFSFIVFSPLVMAQSEDPGILPNSPFYFLKEWGRVIEKIFTFTSLGKAELALEIAESKILELKKAQEVIPDNIDAVSNGLDKYIKNAEYLKRKLEKLIKRAEETGVDQLFNNLTFSVLAHQQLFDDLRSKFEFLSDLKSQLDQAQDNLTFILSDIPDFSRRVYLALAKQDSLLKELRVAEVLDQLEEKLEPAARADVLKLKEELVLKFGGRLEAQAIFSEGDSVLPILSDAPGDQLRRLKILDDIRESILNADVKSQLNIIRQRILDKAQEVGSINSRKAELAVAEAEKLTADVAVLTADIASDLSRSVKQLLERAKFNLGQAKDLFKQGNYGSAYGQATAAAAALKNVILQLSISSEDHSADVEALKKQFDSLSSDAKEKEFSEKEYPKLFDLFDEAEKKIAELSKIIASGKGSERIIASLRVTRLILATIEELEGSLK
;
A
#
# COMPACT_ATOMS: atom_id res chain seq x y z
N MET A 1 -18.63 20.65 72.96
CA MET A 1 -17.54 19.89 72.32
C MET A 1 -18.10 18.63 71.69
N LYS A 2 -18.21 18.58 70.35
CA LYS A 2 -18.12 17.37 69.53
C LYS A 2 -17.93 17.80 68.08
N SER A 3 -16.93 17.19 67.46
CA SER A 3 -16.29 17.52 66.19
C SER A 3 -17.17 17.16 65.00
N ASN A 4 -17.30 18.09 64.04
CA ASN A 4 -17.80 17.83 62.69
C ASN A 4 -16.60 17.78 61.74
N ILE A 5 -16.27 16.60 61.22
CA ILE A 5 -15.37 16.45 60.07
C ILE A 5 -16.26 16.02 58.90
N GLN A 6 -16.51 16.94 57.98
CA GLN A 6 -17.11 16.65 56.68
C GLN A 6 -16.01 16.09 55.77
N PHE A 7 -16.23 14.88 55.26
CA PHE A 7 -15.47 14.29 54.17
C PHE A 7 -15.82 15.04 52.88
N PHE A 8 -14.85 15.76 52.29
CA PHE A 8 -14.93 16.22 50.92
C PHE A 8 -14.71 15.02 49.98
N VAL A 9 -15.74 14.65 49.24
CA VAL A 9 -15.61 13.78 48.06
C VAL A 9 -15.07 14.66 46.92
N LEU A 10 -13.78 14.55 46.64
CA LEU A 10 -13.19 15.12 45.44
C LEU A 10 -13.49 14.16 44.28
N ALA A 11 -14.60 14.40 43.59
CA ALA A 11 -14.89 13.77 42.30
C ALA A 11 -13.90 14.33 41.27
N SER A 12 -12.77 13.64 41.09
CA SER A 12 -11.86 13.91 39.98
C SER A 12 -12.54 13.44 38.70
N LEU A 13 -12.89 14.41 37.85
CA LEU A 13 -13.27 14.23 36.46
C LEU A 13 -12.25 13.35 35.73
N PHE A 14 -12.53 12.05 35.63
CA PHE A 14 -11.94 11.20 34.60
C PHE A 14 -12.62 11.58 33.30
N SER A 15 -12.05 12.56 32.60
CA SER A 15 -12.38 12.80 31.20
C SER A 15 -11.87 11.61 30.41
N PHE A 16 -12.77 10.67 30.10
CA PHE A 16 -12.59 9.75 28.99
C PHE A 16 -12.61 10.59 27.71
N ILE A 17 -11.46 11.15 27.34
CA ILE A 17 -11.24 11.55 25.96
C ILE A 17 -10.95 10.24 25.22
N VAL A 18 -11.99 9.68 24.63
CA VAL A 18 -11.82 8.73 23.54
C VAL A 18 -11.18 9.53 22.41
N PHE A 19 -9.85 9.57 22.37
CA PHE A 19 -9.11 10.13 21.25
C PHE A 19 -9.42 9.25 20.05
N SER A 20 -10.37 9.73 19.23
CA SER A 20 -10.65 9.12 17.94
C SER A 20 -9.45 9.33 17.01
N PRO A 21 -9.18 8.42 16.05
CA PRO A 21 -8.14 8.58 15.03
C PRO A 21 -8.25 9.86 14.19
N LEU A 22 -9.37 10.58 14.31
CA LEU A 22 -9.62 11.87 13.68
C LEU A 22 -8.57 12.93 14.06
N VAL A 23 -7.86 12.77 15.19
CA VAL A 23 -6.87 13.74 15.66
C VAL A 23 -5.56 13.73 14.84
N MET A 24 -5.22 12.63 14.17
CA MET A 24 -4.11 12.61 13.19
C MET A 24 -4.34 13.58 12.03
N ALA A 25 -5.59 13.92 11.72
CA ALA A 25 -5.94 14.85 10.64
C ALA A 25 -6.07 16.32 11.08
N GLN A 26 -6.04 16.64 12.38
CA GLN A 26 -6.31 18.02 12.88
C GLN A 26 -5.33 18.57 13.94
N SER A 27 -4.42 17.79 14.52
CA SER A 27 -3.47 18.31 15.50
C SER A 27 -2.11 18.63 14.88
N GLU A 28 -1.87 19.89 14.51
CA GLU A 28 -0.59 20.35 13.94
C GLU A 28 0.57 20.44 14.97
N ASP A 29 0.27 20.41 16.27
CA ASP A 29 1.27 20.57 17.33
C ASP A 29 1.35 19.33 18.23
N PRO A 30 2.43 18.51 18.15
CA PRO A 30 2.64 17.37 19.05
C PRO A 30 3.04 17.80 20.47
N GLY A 31 3.11 19.09 20.77
CA GLY A 31 3.54 19.64 22.05
C GLY A 31 5.06 19.56 22.21
N ILE A 32 5.53 19.05 23.36
CA ILE A 32 6.97 19.02 23.66
C ILE A 32 7.70 18.07 22.71
N LEU A 33 8.64 18.60 21.94
CA LEU A 33 9.45 17.88 20.96
C LEU A 33 10.66 17.16 21.58
N PRO A 34 11.19 16.09 20.94
CA PRO A 34 12.32 15.30 21.44
C PRO A 34 13.62 16.07 21.69
N ASN A 35 13.80 17.20 21.00
CA ASN A 35 14.94 18.10 21.14
C ASN A 35 14.77 19.15 22.26
N SER A 36 13.61 19.20 22.92
CA SER A 36 13.36 20.11 24.04
C SER A 36 14.02 19.58 25.33
N PRO A 37 14.64 20.45 26.15
CA PRO A 37 15.22 20.06 27.44
C PRO A 37 14.16 19.55 28.45
N PHE A 38 12.88 19.85 28.22
CA PHE A 38 11.78 19.38 29.08
C PHE A 38 11.09 18.11 28.56
N TYR A 39 11.60 17.48 27.50
CA TYR A 39 11.00 16.28 26.91
C TYR A 39 10.92 15.10 27.90
N PHE A 40 11.83 15.05 28.88
CA PHE A 40 11.80 14.03 29.93
C PHE A 40 10.49 14.04 30.74
N LEU A 41 9.82 15.19 30.90
CA LEU A 41 8.53 15.28 31.57
C LEU A 41 7.44 14.56 30.79
N LYS A 42 7.47 14.66 29.45
CA LYS A 42 6.53 13.97 28.55
C LYS A 42 6.71 12.46 28.63
N GLU A 43 7.96 11.99 28.57
CA GLU A 43 8.26 10.55 28.74
C GLU A 43 7.89 10.05 30.14
N TRP A 44 8.08 10.86 31.18
CA TRP A 44 7.68 10.50 32.54
C TRP A 44 6.15 10.39 32.69
N GLY A 45 5.39 11.32 32.11
CA GLY A 45 3.93 11.24 32.04
C GLY A 45 3.45 9.94 31.37
N ARG A 46 4.04 9.57 30.22
CA ARG A 46 3.74 8.30 29.52
C ARG A 46 4.02 7.07 30.38
N VAL A 47 5.06 7.10 31.23
CA VAL A 47 5.35 6.00 32.16
C VAL A 47 4.28 5.90 33.24
N ILE A 48 3.83 7.04 33.78
CA ILE A 48 2.75 7.08 34.78
C ILE A 48 1.46 6.53 34.19
N GLU A 49 1.04 7.00 33.00
CA GLU A 49 -0.14 6.50 32.30
C GLU A 49 -0.08 4.98 32.13
N LYS A 50 1.06 4.44 31.67
CA LYS A 50 1.25 2.99 31.52
C LYS A 50 1.05 2.19 32.81
N ILE A 51 1.36 2.77 33.98
CA ILE A 51 1.16 2.12 35.28
C ILE A 51 -0.34 2.08 35.64
N PHE A 52 -1.08 3.14 35.33
CA PHE A 52 -2.51 3.26 35.64
C PHE A 52 -3.44 2.66 34.58
N THR A 53 -2.93 2.30 33.41
CA THR A 53 -3.69 1.54 32.40
C THR A 53 -3.61 0.05 32.69
N PHE A 54 -4.67 -0.54 33.26
CA PHE A 54 -4.62 -1.92 33.76
C PHE A 54 -5.04 -2.99 32.76
N THR A 55 -5.94 -2.67 31.83
CA THR A 55 -6.52 -3.65 30.89
C THR A 55 -5.56 -3.96 29.74
N SER A 56 -5.62 -5.19 29.21
CA SER A 56 -4.78 -5.55 28.04
C SER A 56 -5.12 -4.72 26.81
N LEU A 57 -6.41 -4.42 26.59
CA LEU A 57 -6.88 -3.56 25.51
C LEU A 57 -6.35 -2.13 25.70
N GLY A 58 -6.59 -1.51 26.87
CA GLY A 58 -6.12 -0.16 27.15
C GLY A 58 -4.61 -0.02 27.06
N LYS A 59 -3.83 -1.04 27.47
CA LYS A 59 -2.36 -1.02 27.32
C LYS A 59 -1.92 -1.02 25.86
N ALA A 60 -2.68 -1.66 24.97
CA ALA A 60 -2.39 -1.67 23.54
C ALA A 60 -2.84 -0.36 22.88
N GLU A 61 -4.01 0.16 23.24
CA GLU A 61 -4.50 1.48 22.81
C GLU A 61 -3.52 2.59 23.20
N LEU A 62 -3.10 2.65 24.47
CA LEU A 62 -2.11 3.62 24.94
C LEU A 62 -0.77 3.45 24.22
N ALA A 63 -0.36 2.21 23.93
CA ALA A 63 0.87 1.98 23.18
C ALA A 63 0.76 2.49 21.74
N LEU A 64 -0.39 2.32 21.08
CA LEU A 64 -0.65 2.86 19.74
C LEU A 64 -0.65 4.39 19.76
N GLU A 65 -1.35 5.00 20.70
CA GLU A 65 -1.40 6.47 20.88
C GLU A 65 0.00 7.07 21.08
N ILE A 66 0.84 6.42 21.90
CA ILE A 66 2.24 6.85 22.08
C ILE A 66 3.03 6.70 20.79
N ALA A 67 2.77 5.67 19.97
CA ALA A 67 3.46 5.49 18.69
C ALA A 67 3.10 6.62 17.71
N GLU A 68 1.81 6.96 17.63
CA GLU A 68 1.29 8.07 16.81
C GLU A 68 1.90 9.40 17.26
N SER A 69 1.90 9.67 18.57
CA SER A 69 2.49 10.89 19.13
C SER A 69 3.99 11.00 18.81
N LYS A 70 4.74 9.89 18.89
CA LYS A 70 6.17 9.87 18.53
C LYS A 70 6.42 10.10 17.04
N ILE A 71 5.50 9.68 16.18
CA ILE A 71 5.58 9.93 14.74
C ILE A 71 5.33 11.39 14.41
N LEU A 72 4.33 12.01 15.05
CA LEU A 72 4.09 13.44 14.90
C LEU A 72 5.26 14.28 15.44
N GLU A 73 5.84 13.88 16.58
CA GLU A 73 7.06 14.47 17.12
C GLU A 73 8.23 14.38 16.13
N LEU A 74 8.43 13.21 15.50
CA LEU A 74 9.47 12.99 14.50
C LEU A 74 9.27 13.88 13.27
N LYS A 75 8.06 13.91 12.73
CA LYS A 75 7.69 14.78 11.61
C LYS A 75 7.97 16.25 11.94
N LYS A 76 7.51 16.72 13.11
CA LYS A 76 7.69 18.11 13.52
C LYS A 76 9.14 18.46 13.81
N ALA A 77 9.91 17.57 14.43
CA ALA A 77 11.33 17.77 14.65
C ALA A 77 12.09 17.94 13.33
N GLN A 78 11.73 17.15 12.30
CA GLN A 78 12.30 17.25 10.96
C GLN A 78 11.87 18.54 10.22
N GLU A 79 10.69 19.10 10.49
CA GLU A 79 10.29 20.40 9.94
C GLU A 79 11.05 21.56 10.58
N VAL A 80 11.22 21.53 11.91
CA VAL A 80 11.80 22.65 12.66
C VAL A 80 13.33 22.66 12.57
N ILE A 81 13.98 21.50 12.54
CA ILE A 81 15.43 21.37 12.39
C ILE A 81 15.75 20.26 11.38
N PRO A 82 15.68 20.54 10.06
CA PRO A 82 15.80 19.52 9.00
C PRO A 82 17.06 18.66 9.06
N ASP A 83 18.18 19.22 9.53
CA ASP A 83 19.48 18.56 9.52
C ASP A 83 19.89 17.97 10.89
N ASN A 84 18.99 17.93 11.87
CA ASN A 84 19.31 17.39 13.20
C ASN A 84 19.19 15.85 13.22
N ILE A 85 20.21 15.20 12.69
CA ILE A 85 20.33 13.73 12.62
C ILE A 85 20.16 13.10 14.02
N ASP A 86 20.75 13.70 15.06
CA ASP A 86 20.66 13.18 16.44
C ASP A 86 19.23 13.20 16.97
N ALA A 87 18.47 14.27 16.69
CA ALA A 87 17.06 14.36 17.10
C ALA A 87 16.19 13.32 16.37
N VAL A 88 16.41 13.12 15.06
CA VAL A 88 15.70 12.12 14.27
C VAL A 88 16.06 10.71 14.75
N SER A 89 17.34 10.42 14.95
CA SER A 89 17.82 9.12 15.44
C SER A 89 17.27 8.78 16.82
N ASN A 90 17.30 9.74 17.76
CA ASN A 90 16.72 9.56 19.10
C ASN A 90 15.20 9.37 19.06
N GLY A 91 14.50 10.09 18.17
CA GLY A 91 13.07 9.92 17.98
C GLY A 91 12.71 8.54 17.40
N LEU A 92 13.50 8.06 16.43
CA LEU A 92 13.33 6.72 15.83
C LEU A 92 13.56 5.61 16.85
N ASP A 93 14.64 5.66 17.65
CA ASP A 93 14.88 4.68 18.71
C ASP A 93 13.72 4.63 19.72
N LYS A 94 13.21 5.80 20.11
CA LYS A 94 12.04 5.94 20.99
C LYS A 94 10.77 5.35 20.36
N TYR A 95 10.59 5.52 19.06
CA TYR A 95 9.47 4.94 18.32
C TYR A 95 9.60 3.41 18.26
N ILE A 96 10.76 2.89 17.86
CA ILE A 96 11.09 1.46 17.73
C ILE A 96 10.77 0.73 19.04
N LYS A 97 11.28 1.23 20.18
CA LYS A 97 11.00 0.66 21.50
C LYS A 97 9.50 0.62 21.84
N ASN A 98 8.74 1.62 21.39
CA ASN A 98 7.31 1.66 21.62
C ASN A 98 6.54 0.72 20.67
N ALA A 99 6.96 0.60 19.40
CA ALA A 99 6.43 -0.36 18.45
C ALA A 99 6.63 -1.81 18.92
N GLU A 100 7.81 -2.13 19.46
CA GLU A 100 8.08 -3.44 20.09
C GLU A 100 7.19 -3.68 21.31
N TYR A 101 6.94 -2.65 22.12
CA TYR A 101 6.02 -2.76 23.25
C TYR A 101 4.57 -3.00 22.80
N LEU A 102 4.11 -2.24 21.79
CA LEU A 102 2.80 -2.38 21.17
C LEU A 102 2.60 -3.80 20.63
N LYS A 103 3.54 -4.31 19.85
CA LYS A 103 3.56 -5.68 19.33
C LYS A 103 3.29 -6.72 20.43
N ARG A 104 4.04 -6.67 21.53
CA ARG A 104 3.85 -7.59 22.68
C ARG A 104 2.49 -7.48 23.35
N LYS A 105 1.78 -6.36 23.20
CA LYS A 105 0.39 -6.22 23.71
C LYS A 105 -0.62 -6.76 22.72
N LEU A 106 -0.43 -6.50 21.42
CA LEU A 106 -1.31 -6.98 20.36
C LEU A 106 -1.34 -8.51 20.29
N GLU A 107 -0.20 -9.19 20.50
CA GLU A 107 -0.12 -10.66 20.56
C GLU A 107 -1.13 -11.28 21.56
N LYS A 108 -1.49 -10.55 22.63
CA LYS A 108 -2.46 -10.99 23.65
C LYS A 108 -3.92 -10.71 23.26
N LEU A 109 -4.14 -9.99 22.18
CA LEU A 109 -5.45 -9.55 21.69
C LEU A 109 -5.87 -10.25 20.40
N ILE A 110 -4.94 -10.85 19.64
CA ILE A 110 -5.23 -11.54 18.35
C ILE A 110 -6.42 -12.51 18.46
N LYS A 111 -6.45 -13.36 19.50
CA LYS A 111 -7.53 -14.35 19.71
C LYS A 111 -8.89 -13.75 20.05
N ARG A 112 -8.96 -12.44 20.24
CA ARG A 112 -10.14 -11.66 20.61
C ARG A 112 -10.44 -10.58 19.57
N ALA A 113 -9.95 -10.74 18.34
CA ALA A 113 -10.05 -9.72 17.29
C ALA A 113 -11.49 -9.32 16.93
N GLU A 114 -12.47 -10.20 17.19
CA GLU A 114 -13.90 -9.93 16.96
C GLU A 114 -14.55 -9.11 18.10
N GLU A 115 -13.91 -8.99 19.28
CA GLU A 115 -14.43 -8.15 20.36
C GLU A 115 -14.44 -6.68 19.89
N THR A 116 -15.57 -5.99 20.01
CA THR A 116 -15.77 -4.65 19.41
C THR A 116 -14.63 -3.66 19.68
N GLY A 117 -14.11 -3.60 20.92
CA GLY A 117 -12.98 -2.71 21.25
C GLY A 117 -11.65 -3.15 20.64
N VAL A 118 -11.43 -4.46 20.53
CA VAL A 118 -10.23 -5.02 19.90
C VAL A 118 -10.29 -4.85 18.38
N ASP A 119 -11.46 -5.02 17.75
CA ASP A 119 -11.65 -4.77 16.33
C ASP A 119 -11.37 -3.31 15.99
N GLN A 120 -11.87 -2.38 16.80
CA GLN A 120 -11.59 -0.94 16.64
C GLN A 120 -10.10 -0.63 16.78
N LEU A 121 -9.42 -1.22 17.78
CA LEU A 121 -7.98 -1.07 17.93
C LEU A 121 -7.22 -1.56 16.69
N PHE A 122 -7.55 -2.73 16.13
CA PHE A 122 -6.88 -3.25 14.93
C PHE A 122 -7.19 -2.42 13.67
N ASN A 123 -8.39 -1.84 13.55
CA ASN A 123 -8.72 -0.90 12.47
C ASN A 123 -7.86 0.37 12.57
N ASN A 124 -7.73 0.93 13.78
CA ASN A 124 -6.92 2.12 14.03
C ASN A 124 -5.44 1.83 13.81
N LEU A 125 -4.96 0.70 14.33
CA LEU A 125 -3.60 0.22 14.12
C LEU A 125 -3.26 0.13 12.63
N THR A 126 -4.12 -0.48 11.81
CA THR A 126 -3.87 -0.62 10.37
C THR A 126 -3.73 0.74 9.69
N PHE A 127 -4.62 1.69 10.01
CA PHE A 127 -4.52 3.06 9.51
C PHE A 127 -3.21 3.74 9.92
N SER A 128 -2.86 3.68 11.20
CA SER A 128 -1.67 4.34 11.75
C SER A 128 -0.38 3.71 11.21
N VAL A 129 -0.33 2.38 11.06
CA VAL A 129 0.82 1.69 10.45
C VAL A 129 1.02 2.14 9.00
N LEU A 130 -0.03 2.21 8.19
CA LEU A 130 0.07 2.69 6.80
C LEU A 130 0.55 4.15 6.75
N ALA A 131 0.05 5.01 7.65
CA ALA A 131 0.49 6.41 7.73
C ALA A 131 1.95 6.55 8.20
N HIS A 132 2.37 5.77 9.20
CA HIS A 132 3.75 5.76 9.69
C HIS A 132 4.73 5.29 8.63
N GLN A 133 4.35 4.27 7.86
CA GLN A 133 5.15 3.75 6.77
C GLN A 133 5.45 4.83 5.71
N GLN A 134 4.44 5.59 5.31
CA GLN A 134 4.62 6.72 4.38
C GLN A 134 5.63 7.74 4.91
N LEU A 135 5.55 8.11 6.20
CA LEU A 135 6.54 9.02 6.81
C LEU A 135 7.95 8.42 6.81
N PHE A 136 8.11 7.13 7.08
CA PHE A 136 9.42 6.49 7.05
C PHE A 136 10.03 6.45 5.66
N ASP A 137 9.22 6.23 4.64
CA ASP A 137 9.69 6.29 3.26
C ASP A 137 10.11 7.72 2.89
N ASP A 138 9.37 8.74 3.35
CA ASP A 138 9.76 10.15 3.19
C ASP A 138 11.09 10.47 3.89
N LEU A 139 11.27 10.02 5.15
CA LEU A 139 12.51 10.19 5.89
C LEU A 139 13.68 9.44 5.23
N ARG A 140 13.45 8.23 4.73
CA ARG A 140 14.47 7.45 4.02
C ARG A 140 14.99 8.20 2.79
N SER A 141 14.09 8.82 2.02
CA SER A 141 14.48 9.59 0.83
C SER A 141 15.41 10.78 1.16
N LYS A 142 15.25 11.38 2.35
CA LYS A 142 16.07 12.53 2.80
C LYS A 142 17.41 12.12 3.38
N PHE A 143 17.50 10.94 4.00
CA PHE A 143 18.66 10.49 4.76
C PHE A 143 19.32 9.23 4.18
N GLU A 144 19.13 8.96 2.89
CA GLU A 144 19.56 7.71 2.23
C GLU A 144 21.06 7.39 2.41
N PHE A 145 21.89 8.43 2.62
CA PHE A 145 23.35 8.33 2.78
C PHE A 145 23.84 8.10 4.22
N LEU A 146 22.96 8.15 5.22
CA LEU A 146 23.32 7.97 6.63
C LEU A 146 23.06 6.52 7.05
N SER A 147 24.11 5.69 7.07
CA SER A 147 24.02 4.25 7.34
C SER A 147 23.28 3.90 8.63
N ASP A 148 23.52 4.65 9.70
CA ASP A 148 22.98 4.35 11.02
C ASP A 148 21.49 4.67 11.08
N LEU A 149 21.10 5.81 10.52
CA LEU A 149 19.69 6.20 10.43
C LEU A 149 18.91 5.28 9.50
N LYS A 150 19.55 4.85 8.40
CA LYS A 150 18.99 3.83 7.51
C LYS A 150 18.70 2.54 8.27
N SER A 151 19.63 2.04 9.08
CA SER A 151 19.40 0.83 9.88
C SER A 151 18.24 1.00 10.87
N GLN A 152 18.07 2.19 11.47
CA GLN A 152 16.94 2.47 12.37
C GLN A 152 15.61 2.52 11.61
N LEU A 153 15.58 3.13 10.42
CA LEU A 153 14.40 3.15 9.56
C LEU A 153 14.03 1.74 9.10
N ASP A 154 15.02 0.92 8.72
CA ASP A 154 14.82 -0.48 8.36
C ASP A 154 14.20 -1.25 9.55
N GLN A 155 14.74 -1.07 10.77
CA GLN A 155 14.19 -1.69 11.98
C GLN A 155 12.77 -1.21 12.33
N ALA A 156 12.50 0.09 12.18
CA ALA A 156 11.16 0.63 12.39
C ALA A 156 10.14 0.02 11.42
N GLN A 157 10.53 -0.13 10.16
CA GLN A 157 9.70 -0.78 9.14
C GLN A 157 9.54 -2.28 9.38
N ASP A 158 10.58 -3.00 9.82
CA ASP A 158 10.48 -4.41 10.18
C ASP A 158 9.47 -4.63 11.31
N ASN A 159 9.48 -3.76 12.31
CA ASN A 159 8.48 -3.79 13.38
C ASN A 159 7.06 -3.55 12.85
N LEU A 160 6.87 -2.62 11.90
CA LEU A 160 5.58 -2.38 11.26
C LEU A 160 5.13 -3.59 10.42
N THR A 161 6.02 -4.17 9.62
CA THR A 161 5.77 -5.37 8.82
C THR A 161 5.28 -6.51 9.70
N PHE A 162 5.98 -6.76 10.82
CA PHE A 162 5.57 -7.78 11.78
C PHE A 162 4.22 -7.46 12.42
N ILE A 163 3.98 -6.20 12.77
CA ILE A 163 2.68 -5.80 13.33
C ILE A 163 1.56 -6.12 12.35
N LEU A 164 1.74 -5.88 11.04
CA LEU A 164 0.72 -6.16 10.02
C LEU A 164 0.54 -7.64 9.72
N SER A 165 1.62 -8.45 9.76
CA SER A 165 1.56 -9.87 9.38
C SER A 165 0.60 -10.70 10.24
N ASP A 166 0.35 -10.25 11.47
CA ASP A 166 -0.42 -11.01 12.46
C ASP A 166 -1.84 -10.45 12.66
N ILE A 167 -2.25 -9.42 11.89
CA ILE A 167 -3.56 -8.78 12.04
C ILE A 167 -4.65 -9.63 11.37
N PRO A 168 -5.68 -10.08 12.11
CA PRO A 168 -6.83 -10.77 11.52
C PRO A 168 -7.63 -9.84 10.60
N ASP A 169 -8.22 -10.38 9.53
CA ASP A 169 -8.95 -9.63 8.50
C ASP A 169 -8.15 -8.50 7.84
N PHE A 170 -6.84 -8.68 7.66
CA PHE A 170 -5.92 -7.64 7.17
C PHE A 170 -6.47 -6.87 5.96
N SER A 171 -6.95 -7.56 4.92
CA SER A 171 -7.49 -6.93 3.71
C SER A 171 -8.67 -5.99 3.98
N ARG A 172 -9.64 -6.42 4.81
CA ARG A 172 -10.78 -5.57 5.21
C ARG A 172 -10.29 -4.30 5.90
N ARG A 173 -9.31 -4.42 6.77
CA ARG A 173 -8.79 -3.29 7.56
C ARG A 173 -8.00 -2.31 6.71
N VAL A 174 -7.27 -2.80 5.71
CA VAL A 174 -6.60 -1.94 4.71
C VAL A 174 -7.64 -1.13 3.93
N TYR A 175 -8.73 -1.76 3.49
CA TYR A 175 -9.82 -1.03 2.82
C TYR A 175 -10.47 0.03 3.71
N LEU A 176 -10.72 -0.28 4.99
CA LEU A 176 -11.21 0.70 5.96
C LEU A 176 -10.22 1.85 6.19
N ALA A 177 -8.91 1.57 6.18
CA ALA A 177 -7.89 2.60 6.31
C ALA A 177 -7.82 3.49 5.06
N LEU A 178 -7.90 2.92 3.86
CA LEU A 178 -7.94 3.64 2.59
C LEU A 178 -9.18 4.55 2.49
N ALA A 179 -10.33 4.10 2.95
CA ALA A 179 -11.57 4.89 2.94
C ALA A 179 -11.47 6.16 3.80
N LYS A 180 -10.56 6.21 4.78
CA LYS A 180 -10.30 7.39 5.62
C LYS A 180 -9.27 8.35 5.01
N GLN A 181 -8.58 7.97 3.94
CA GLN A 181 -7.55 8.81 3.32
C GLN A 181 -8.13 9.69 2.21
N ASP A 182 -7.91 10.99 2.34
CA ASP A 182 -8.22 11.99 1.31
C ASP A 182 -6.93 12.31 0.52
N SER A 183 -6.56 11.39 -0.37
CA SER A 183 -5.38 11.54 -1.23
C SER A 183 -5.60 10.86 -2.58
N LEU A 184 -5.21 11.55 -3.65
CA LEU A 184 -5.21 11.00 -5.02
C LEU A 184 -4.25 9.83 -5.21
N LEU A 185 -3.30 9.62 -4.28
CA LEU A 185 -2.29 8.57 -4.35
C LEU A 185 -2.56 7.42 -3.38
N LYS A 186 -3.68 7.40 -2.65
CA LYS A 186 -3.91 6.46 -1.54
C LYS A 186 -3.72 4.99 -1.94
N GLU A 187 -4.29 4.56 -3.08
CA GLU A 187 -4.14 3.18 -3.55
C GLU A 187 -2.68 2.87 -3.94
N LEU A 188 -2.02 3.79 -4.65
CA LEU A 188 -0.60 3.66 -5.01
C LEU A 188 0.28 3.54 -3.77
N ARG A 189 0.06 4.39 -2.76
CA ARG A 189 0.87 4.40 -1.53
C ARG A 189 0.69 3.13 -0.74
N VAL A 190 -0.54 2.65 -0.61
CA VAL A 190 -0.76 1.39 0.10
C VAL A 190 -0.19 0.23 -0.70
N ALA A 191 -0.26 0.23 -2.04
CA ALA A 191 0.42 -0.77 -2.87
C ALA A 191 1.96 -0.75 -2.70
N GLU A 192 2.58 0.43 -2.54
CA GLU A 192 4.01 0.56 -2.17
C GLU A 192 4.30 -0.12 -0.82
N VAL A 193 3.44 0.07 0.19
CA VAL A 193 3.58 -0.60 1.49
C VAL A 193 3.41 -2.13 1.37
N LEU A 194 2.42 -2.58 0.62
CA LEU A 194 2.13 -4.00 0.45
C LEU A 194 3.24 -4.72 -0.32
N ASP A 195 3.88 -4.07 -1.29
CA ASP A 195 5.06 -4.60 -1.99
C ASP A 195 6.24 -4.79 -1.04
N GLN A 196 6.41 -3.91 -0.04
CA GLN A 196 7.43 -4.12 0.99
C GLN A 196 7.06 -5.26 1.94
N LEU A 197 5.79 -5.36 2.32
CA LEU A 197 5.29 -6.44 3.17
C LEU A 197 5.47 -7.78 2.46
N GLU A 198 5.12 -7.88 1.18
CA GLU A 198 5.29 -9.07 0.33
C GLU A 198 6.73 -9.61 0.38
N GLU A 199 7.74 -8.74 0.26
CA GLU A 199 9.16 -9.12 0.25
C GLU A 199 9.60 -9.82 1.55
N LYS A 200 8.92 -9.54 2.67
CA LYS A 200 9.27 -10.02 4.01
C LYS A 200 8.39 -11.15 4.53
N LEU A 201 7.28 -11.45 3.86
CA LEU A 201 6.34 -12.49 4.28
C LEU A 201 6.72 -13.88 3.77
N GLU A 202 6.45 -14.89 4.60
CA GLU A 202 6.47 -16.30 4.22
C GLU A 202 5.43 -16.60 3.11
N PRO A 203 5.63 -17.63 2.27
CA PRO A 203 4.81 -17.88 1.09
C PRO A 203 3.28 -17.94 1.34
N ALA A 204 2.85 -18.54 2.46
CA ALA A 204 1.42 -18.66 2.79
C ALA A 204 0.76 -17.31 3.12
N ALA A 205 1.43 -16.44 3.88
CA ALA A 205 0.91 -15.10 4.22
C ALA A 205 1.03 -14.11 3.04
N ARG A 206 1.90 -14.42 2.06
CA ARG A 206 2.16 -13.58 0.89
C ARG A 206 0.99 -13.55 -0.09
N ALA A 207 0.21 -14.63 -0.20
CA ALA A 207 -0.87 -14.73 -1.19
C ALA A 207 -1.97 -13.67 -1.00
N ASP A 208 -2.43 -13.46 0.24
CA ASP A 208 -3.45 -12.45 0.54
C ASP A 208 -2.95 -11.03 0.30
N VAL A 209 -1.68 -10.75 0.64
CA VAL A 209 -1.03 -9.47 0.38
C VAL A 209 -0.87 -9.21 -1.11
N LEU A 210 -0.48 -10.23 -1.88
CA LEU A 210 -0.39 -10.16 -3.33
C LEU A 210 -1.75 -9.86 -3.97
N LYS A 211 -2.82 -10.55 -3.53
CA LYS A 211 -4.18 -10.33 -4.03
C LYS A 211 -4.65 -8.92 -3.74
N LEU A 212 -4.46 -8.45 -2.51
CA LEU A 212 -4.82 -7.08 -2.11
C LEU A 212 -4.01 -6.03 -2.89
N LYS A 213 -2.69 -6.23 -3.03
CA LYS A 213 -1.83 -5.34 -3.82
C LYS A 213 -2.31 -5.25 -5.26
N GLU A 214 -2.64 -6.39 -5.89
CA GLU A 214 -3.19 -6.44 -7.24
C GLU A 214 -4.51 -5.66 -7.35
N GLU A 215 -5.42 -5.81 -6.40
CA GLU A 215 -6.67 -5.06 -6.37
C GLU A 215 -6.43 -3.54 -6.30
N LEU A 216 -5.48 -3.09 -5.50
CA LEU A 216 -5.11 -1.66 -5.41
C LEU A 216 -4.41 -1.15 -6.68
N VAL A 217 -3.56 -1.97 -7.30
CA VAL A 217 -2.94 -1.66 -8.60
C VAL A 217 -4.00 -1.49 -9.68
N LEU A 218 -5.01 -2.36 -9.73
CA LEU A 218 -6.13 -2.26 -10.67
C LEU A 218 -7.01 -1.05 -10.38
N LYS A 219 -7.30 -0.75 -9.10
CA LYS A 219 -8.08 0.42 -8.71
C LYS A 219 -7.38 1.73 -9.10
N PHE A 220 -6.08 1.82 -8.83
CA PHE A 220 -5.29 2.99 -9.26
C PHE A 220 -5.14 3.07 -10.78
N GLY A 221 -4.98 1.93 -11.47
CA GLY A 221 -5.00 1.86 -12.94
C GLY A 221 -6.31 2.40 -13.53
N GLY A 222 -7.45 2.00 -12.97
CA GLY A 222 -8.77 2.47 -13.40
C GLY A 222 -8.93 3.97 -13.24
N ARG A 223 -8.40 4.54 -12.15
CA ARG A 223 -8.31 6.00 -11.96
C ARG A 223 -7.51 6.68 -13.07
N LEU A 224 -6.35 6.14 -13.45
CA LEU A 224 -5.56 6.72 -14.54
C LEU A 224 -6.29 6.62 -15.89
N GLU A 225 -7.01 5.53 -16.15
CA GLU A 225 -7.83 5.41 -17.37
C GLU A 225 -8.99 6.39 -17.39
N ALA A 226 -9.67 6.58 -16.26
CA ALA A 226 -10.77 7.53 -16.10
C ALA A 226 -10.32 8.96 -16.41
N GLN A 227 -9.14 9.37 -15.92
CA GLN A 227 -8.55 10.69 -16.20
C GLN A 227 -8.21 10.92 -17.68
N ALA A 228 -7.87 9.85 -18.41
CA ALA A 228 -7.66 9.93 -19.85
C ALA A 228 -8.97 10.06 -20.64
N ILE A 229 -10.08 9.56 -20.07
CA ILE A 229 -11.42 9.62 -20.65
C ILE A 229 -12.07 10.99 -20.40
N PHE A 230 -11.91 11.51 -19.18
CA PHE A 230 -12.52 12.72 -18.67
C PHE A 230 -11.46 13.59 -17.96
N SER A 231 -11.24 14.81 -18.45
CA SER A 231 -10.12 15.66 -18.02
C SER A 231 -10.51 16.77 -17.05
N GLU A 232 -11.72 16.76 -16.48
CA GLU A 232 -12.07 17.70 -15.41
C GLU A 232 -11.66 17.11 -14.05
N GLY A 233 -10.81 17.83 -13.32
CA GLY A 233 -10.30 17.44 -12.00
C GLY A 233 -8.77 17.49 -11.90
N ASP A 234 -8.25 17.20 -10.70
CA ASP A 234 -6.82 17.16 -10.44
C ASP A 234 -6.19 15.90 -11.05
N SER A 235 -5.33 16.08 -12.06
CA SER A 235 -4.62 14.97 -12.68
C SER A 235 -3.57 14.39 -11.73
N VAL A 236 -3.51 13.07 -11.62
CA VAL A 236 -2.52 12.37 -10.79
C VAL A 236 -1.17 12.27 -11.51
N LEU A 237 -1.16 12.24 -12.84
CA LEU A 237 0.05 11.99 -13.64
C LEU A 237 1.19 12.99 -13.36
N PRO A 238 0.96 14.31 -13.23
CA PRO A 238 2.04 15.26 -12.95
C PRO A 238 2.71 15.05 -11.60
N ILE A 239 1.99 14.54 -10.60
CA ILE A 239 2.52 14.37 -9.23
C ILE A 239 3.23 13.03 -9.01
N LEU A 240 3.03 12.04 -9.90
CA LEU A 240 3.60 10.69 -9.75
C LEU A 240 5.13 10.66 -9.65
N SER A 241 5.84 11.52 -10.39
CA SER A 241 7.31 11.56 -10.38
C SER A 241 7.92 12.36 -9.23
N ASP A 242 7.10 13.15 -8.53
CA ASP A 242 7.55 14.16 -7.59
C ASP A 242 7.00 13.94 -6.18
N ALA A 243 6.00 13.06 -6.03
CA ALA A 243 5.45 12.73 -4.73
C ALA A 243 6.56 12.15 -3.81
N PRO A 244 6.55 12.50 -2.52
CA PRO A 244 7.64 12.15 -1.59
C PRO A 244 7.71 10.64 -1.33
N GLY A 245 8.77 10.12 -0.72
CA GLY A 245 8.88 8.70 -0.36
C GLY A 245 9.76 7.87 -1.31
N ASP A 246 9.59 6.53 -1.28
CA ASP A 246 10.45 5.61 -2.02
C ASP A 246 10.13 5.59 -3.53
N GLN A 247 10.85 6.41 -4.28
CA GLN A 247 10.68 6.54 -5.73
C GLN A 247 10.98 5.25 -6.48
N LEU A 248 11.92 4.43 -6.01
CA LEU A 248 12.28 3.17 -6.68
C LEU A 248 11.22 2.10 -6.46
N ARG A 249 10.58 2.10 -5.28
CA ARG A 249 9.42 1.25 -5.03
C ARG A 249 8.22 1.71 -5.84
N ARG A 250 7.95 3.02 -5.89
CA ARG A 250 6.94 3.58 -6.79
C ARG A 250 7.14 3.12 -8.22
N LEU A 251 8.38 3.13 -8.71
CA LEU A 251 8.71 2.66 -10.05
C LEU A 251 8.26 1.22 -10.28
N LYS A 252 8.49 0.32 -9.31
CA LYS A 252 8.00 -1.07 -9.38
C LYS A 252 6.47 -1.14 -9.48
N ILE A 253 5.76 -0.38 -8.65
CA ILE A 253 4.29 -0.36 -8.67
C ILE A 253 3.76 0.25 -9.98
N LEU A 254 4.42 1.29 -10.52
CA LEU A 254 4.07 1.86 -11.82
C LEU A 254 4.32 0.88 -12.97
N ASP A 255 5.36 0.04 -12.89
CA ASP A 255 5.56 -1.05 -13.84
C ASP A 255 4.40 -2.07 -13.72
N ASP A 256 3.98 -2.45 -12.50
CA ASP A 256 2.81 -3.32 -12.27
C ASP A 256 1.51 -2.73 -12.86
N ILE A 257 1.24 -1.44 -12.61
CA ILE A 257 0.09 -0.69 -13.15
C ILE A 257 0.15 -0.61 -14.68
N ARG A 258 1.32 -0.33 -15.25
CA ARG A 258 1.48 -0.26 -16.71
C ARG A 258 1.15 -1.60 -17.37
N GLU A 259 1.37 -2.71 -16.67
CA GLU A 259 1.01 -4.04 -17.16
C GLU A 259 -0.48 -4.38 -17.09
N SER A 260 -1.26 -3.68 -16.27
CA SER A 260 -2.71 -3.88 -16.20
C SER A 260 -3.49 -2.96 -17.14
N ILE A 261 -3.01 -1.73 -17.37
CA ILE A 261 -3.69 -0.72 -18.19
C ILE A 261 -3.95 -1.22 -19.63
N LEU A 262 -5.06 -0.77 -20.22
CA LEU A 262 -5.46 -1.00 -21.60
C LEU A 262 -5.10 0.20 -22.49
N ASN A 263 -5.32 1.43 -21.98
CA ASN A 263 -5.11 2.66 -22.73
C ASN A 263 -3.63 2.91 -23.10
N ALA A 264 -3.35 3.04 -24.41
CA ALA A 264 -2.00 3.22 -24.94
C ALA A 264 -1.37 4.59 -24.57
N ASP A 265 -2.18 5.65 -24.50
CA ASP A 265 -1.71 6.99 -24.14
C ASP A 265 -1.31 7.03 -22.67
N VAL A 266 -2.10 6.41 -21.79
CA VAL A 266 -1.75 6.28 -20.36
C VAL A 266 -0.46 5.47 -20.20
N LYS A 267 -0.29 4.37 -20.93
CA LYS A 267 0.99 3.61 -20.95
C LYS A 267 2.17 4.47 -21.40
N SER A 268 1.97 5.31 -22.42
CA SER A 268 3.00 6.22 -22.92
C SER A 268 3.39 7.25 -21.85
N GLN A 269 2.41 7.85 -21.17
CA GLN A 269 2.63 8.80 -20.08
C GLN A 269 3.35 8.13 -18.89
N LEU A 270 2.96 6.91 -18.53
CA LEU A 270 3.66 6.13 -17.51
C LEU A 270 5.12 5.84 -17.88
N ASN A 271 5.43 5.59 -19.16
CA ASN A 271 6.82 5.44 -19.60
C ASN A 271 7.64 6.72 -19.40
N ILE A 272 7.04 7.89 -19.65
CA ILE A 272 7.71 9.19 -19.42
C ILE A 272 7.98 9.40 -17.93
N ILE A 273 6.99 9.10 -17.07
CA ILE A 273 7.11 9.21 -15.62
C ILE A 273 8.17 8.24 -15.09
N ARG A 274 8.16 6.99 -15.58
CA ARG A 274 9.15 5.95 -15.28
C ARG A 274 10.56 6.44 -15.60
N GLN A 275 10.78 7.03 -16.77
CA GLN A 275 12.07 7.58 -17.16
C GLN A 275 12.50 8.72 -16.23
N ARG A 276 11.59 9.65 -15.91
CA ARG A 276 11.88 10.76 -15.01
C ARG A 276 12.28 10.29 -13.61
N ILE A 277 11.63 9.24 -13.09
CA ILE A 277 11.99 8.64 -11.80
C ILE A 277 13.40 8.02 -11.87
N LEU A 278 13.70 7.27 -12.92
CA LEU A 278 15.01 6.66 -13.12
C LEU A 278 16.13 7.71 -13.24
N ASP A 279 15.90 8.78 -14.00
CA ASP A 279 16.86 9.86 -14.19
C ASP A 279 17.18 10.55 -12.86
N LYS A 280 16.14 10.95 -12.09
CA LYS A 280 16.32 11.53 -10.76
C LYS A 280 17.07 10.61 -9.82
N ALA A 281 16.67 9.33 -9.76
CA ALA A 281 17.29 8.36 -8.86
C ALA A 281 18.76 8.06 -9.22
N GLN A 282 19.13 8.23 -10.50
CA GLN A 282 20.51 8.17 -10.94
C GLN A 282 21.28 9.45 -10.59
N GLU A 283 20.69 10.63 -10.79
CA GLU A 283 21.30 11.94 -10.45
C GLU A 283 21.63 12.05 -8.97
N VAL A 284 20.74 11.59 -8.09
CA VAL A 284 20.98 11.58 -6.64
C VAL A 284 21.78 10.36 -6.17
N GLY A 285 22.18 9.44 -7.05
CA GLY A 285 22.97 8.27 -6.69
C GLY A 285 22.21 7.19 -5.89
N SER A 286 20.88 7.30 -5.80
CA SER A 286 20.02 6.29 -5.19
C SER A 286 20.06 4.97 -5.94
N ILE A 287 20.35 4.95 -7.25
CA ILE A 287 20.63 3.73 -8.02
C ILE A 287 22.13 3.55 -8.18
N ASN A 288 22.67 2.51 -7.55
CA ASN A 288 24.06 2.08 -7.69
C ASN A 288 24.12 0.63 -8.20
N SER A 289 25.35 0.12 -8.40
CA SER A 289 25.58 -1.26 -8.84
C SER A 289 24.85 -2.27 -7.97
N ARG A 290 24.92 -2.15 -6.64
CA ARG A 290 24.25 -3.08 -5.72
C ARG A 290 22.73 -3.08 -5.90
N LYS A 291 22.07 -1.93 -6.06
CA LYS A 291 20.61 -1.88 -6.27
C LYS A 291 20.22 -2.48 -7.62
N ALA A 292 20.96 -2.18 -8.69
CA ALA A 292 20.72 -2.78 -10.00
C ALA A 292 20.93 -4.30 -9.97
N GLU A 293 21.95 -4.78 -9.25
CA GLU A 293 22.23 -6.21 -9.07
C GLU A 293 21.08 -6.91 -8.33
N LEU A 294 20.59 -6.32 -7.24
CA LEU A 294 19.44 -6.88 -6.50
C LEU A 294 18.18 -6.96 -7.37
N ALA A 295 17.90 -5.93 -8.18
CA ALA A 295 16.76 -5.94 -9.10
C ALA A 295 16.90 -7.03 -10.19
N VAL A 296 18.10 -7.20 -10.75
CA VAL A 296 18.39 -8.28 -11.72
C VAL A 296 18.21 -9.64 -11.06
N ALA A 297 18.73 -9.84 -9.84
CA ALA A 297 18.61 -11.08 -9.10
C ALA A 297 17.14 -11.42 -8.75
N GLU A 298 16.32 -10.41 -8.40
CA GLU A 298 14.88 -10.58 -8.20
C GLU A 298 14.20 -11.10 -9.47
N ALA A 299 14.46 -10.47 -10.62
CA ALA A 299 13.89 -10.89 -11.90
C ALA A 299 14.39 -12.28 -12.34
N GLU A 300 15.64 -12.63 -12.05
CA GLU A 300 16.17 -13.99 -12.27
C GLU A 300 15.47 -15.03 -11.41
N LYS A 301 15.26 -14.73 -10.13
CA LYS A 301 14.53 -15.61 -9.21
C LYS A 301 13.10 -15.84 -9.71
N LEU A 302 12.38 -14.77 -10.05
CA LEU A 302 11.02 -14.87 -10.61
C LEU A 302 11.00 -15.67 -11.91
N THR A 303 12.04 -15.55 -12.75
CA THR A 303 12.17 -16.36 -13.98
C THR A 303 12.31 -17.85 -13.64
N ALA A 304 13.06 -18.18 -12.60
CA ALA A 304 13.19 -19.57 -12.12
C ALA A 304 11.86 -20.10 -11.56
N ASP A 305 11.16 -19.31 -10.73
CA ASP A 305 9.86 -19.68 -10.17
C ASP A 305 8.83 -19.96 -11.30
N VAL A 306 8.79 -19.10 -12.31
CA VAL A 306 7.95 -19.29 -13.50
C VAL A 306 8.35 -20.52 -14.31
N ALA A 307 9.66 -20.80 -14.45
CA ALA A 307 10.12 -22.00 -15.14
C ALA A 307 9.64 -23.28 -14.44
N VAL A 308 9.59 -23.29 -13.10
CA VAL A 308 9.01 -24.39 -12.32
C VAL A 308 7.51 -24.52 -12.58
N LEU A 309 6.75 -23.42 -12.52
CA LEU A 309 5.30 -23.43 -12.76
C LEU A 309 4.92 -23.85 -14.19
N THR A 310 5.81 -23.65 -15.16
CA THR A 310 5.53 -23.91 -16.58
C THR A 310 6.15 -25.20 -17.11
N ALA A 311 6.94 -25.91 -16.30
CA ALA A 311 7.72 -27.08 -16.74
C ALA A 311 6.85 -28.14 -17.46
N ASP A 312 5.65 -28.41 -16.94
CA ASP A 312 4.76 -29.45 -17.44
C ASP A 312 3.69 -28.95 -18.43
N ILE A 313 3.59 -27.63 -18.62
CA ILE A 313 2.50 -26.99 -19.41
C ILE A 313 3.00 -26.01 -20.49
N ALA A 314 4.31 -25.97 -20.76
CA ALA A 314 4.93 -24.96 -21.62
C ALA A 314 4.32 -24.85 -23.03
N SER A 315 3.89 -25.98 -23.64
CA SER A 315 3.21 -25.99 -24.94
C SER A 315 1.83 -25.35 -24.89
N ASP A 316 1.14 -25.49 -23.75
CA ASP A 316 -0.28 -25.23 -23.58
C ASP A 316 -0.56 -23.83 -23.00
N LEU A 317 0.50 -23.09 -22.64
CA LEU A 317 0.39 -21.70 -22.19
C LEU A 317 -0.37 -20.84 -23.22
N SER A 318 -1.22 -19.97 -22.70
CA SER A 318 -1.95 -19.00 -23.49
C SER A 318 -1.02 -18.03 -24.22
N ARG A 319 -1.53 -17.43 -25.29
CA ARG A 319 -0.80 -16.40 -26.04
C ARG A 319 -0.40 -15.22 -25.16
N SER A 320 -1.26 -14.82 -24.22
CA SER A 320 -1.01 -13.74 -23.26
C SER A 320 0.22 -14.06 -22.41
N VAL A 321 0.24 -15.23 -21.76
CA VAL A 321 1.37 -15.68 -20.93
C VAL A 321 2.65 -15.78 -21.77
N LYS A 322 2.59 -16.34 -22.97
CA LYS A 322 3.76 -16.41 -23.88
C LYS A 322 4.34 -15.02 -24.19
N GLN A 323 3.50 -14.03 -24.48
CA GLN A 323 3.94 -12.65 -24.75
C GLN A 323 4.57 -11.99 -23.51
N LEU A 324 3.99 -12.20 -22.32
CA LEU A 324 4.57 -11.71 -21.07
C LEU A 324 5.96 -12.31 -20.82
N LEU A 325 6.12 -13.63 -21.03
CA LEU A 325 7.39 -14.33 -20.89
C LEU A 325 8.46 -13.84 -21.87
N GLU A 326 8.10 -13.64 -23.13
CA GLU A 326 9.03 -13.12 -24.15
C GLU A 326 9.54 -11.73 -23.77
N ARG A 327 8.63 -10.84 -23.38
CA ARG A 327 9.01 -9.48 -22.96
C ARG A 327 9.82 -9.49 -21.67
N ALA A 328 9.46 -10.32 -20.70
CA ALA A 328 10.24 -10.47 -19.46
C ALA A 328 11.68 -10.94 -19.74
N LYS A 329 11.84 -11.96 -20.59
CA LYS A 329 13.17 -12.45 -21.01
C LYS A 329 13.97 -11.38 -21.74
N PHE A 330 13.32 -10.65 -22.64
CA PHE A 330 13.95 -9.55 -23.37
C PHE A 330 14.44 -8.44 -22.42
N ASN A 331 13.57 -7.96 -21.53
CA ASN A 331 13.90 -6.93 -20.55
C ASN A 331 15.02 -7.40 -19.59
N LEU A 332 14.96 -8.63 -19.09
CA LEU A 332 16.01 -9.20 -18.22
C LEU A 332 17.35 -9.33 -18.96
N GLY A 333 17.33 -9.73 -20.23
CA GLY A 333 18.52 -9.74 -21.08
C GLY A 333 19.15 -8.35 -21.20
N GLN A 334 18.33 -7.33 -21.53
CA GLN A 334 18.81 -5.95 -21.57
C GLN A 334 19.34 -5.46 -20.23
N ALA A 335 18.66 -5.79 -19.13
CA ALA A 335 19.08 -5.40 -17.78
C ALA A 335 20.49 -5.92 -17.48
N LYS A 336 20.77 -7.19 -17.79
CA LYS A 336 22.09 -7.81 -17.60
C LYS A 336 23.17 -7.16 -18.45
N ASP A 337 22.87 -6.82 -19.70
CA ASP A 337 23.85 -6.21 -20.59
C ASP A 337 24.15 -4.76 -20.20
N LEU A 338 23.12 -3.98 -19.84
CA LEU A 338 23.26 -2.62 -19.30
C LEU A 338 24.04 -2.62 -17.98
N PHE A 339 23.81 -3.61 -17.12
CA PHE A 339 24.53 -3.77 -15.86
C PHE A 339 26.03 -3.97 -16.11
N LYS A 340 26.41 -4.86 -17.04
CA LYS A 340 27.82 -5.09 -17.42
C LYS A 340 28.48 -3.83 -18.00
N GLN A 341 27.70 -2.97 -18.66
CA GLN A 341 28.15 -1.70 -19.23
C GLN A 341 28.26 -0.57 -18.17
N GLY A 342 27.90 -0.82 -16.91
CA GLY A 342 27.89 0.18 -15.85
C GLY A 342 26.70 1.15 -15.90
N ASN A 343 25.70 0.90 -16.76
CA ASN A 343 24.48 1.70 -16.86
C ASN A 343 23.44 1.19 -15.86
N TYR A 344 23.69 1.45 -14.56
CA TYR A 344 22.90 0.88 -13.47
C TYR A 344 21.46 1.38 -13.41
N GLY A 345 21.19 2.66 -13.75
CA GLY A 345 19.84 3.20 -13.81
C GLY A 345 18.98 2.47 -14.85
N SER A 346 19.49 2.33 -16.08
CA SER A 346 18.78 1.61 -17.14
C SER A 346 18.67 0.12 -16.84
N ALA A 347 19.71 -0.49 -16.26
CA ALA A 347 19.68 -1.88 -15.83
C ALA A 347 18.59 -2.13 -14.80
N TYR A 348 18.49 -1.27 -13.77
CA TYR A 348 17.46 -1.34 -12.75
C TYR A 348 16.07 -1.23 -13.38
N GLY A 349 15.84 -0.22 -14.23
CA GLY A 349 14.54 -0.04 -14.89
C GLY A 349 14.13 -1.22 -15.76
N GLN A 350 15.05 -1.83 -16.51
CA GLN A 350 14.75 -3.03 -17.30
C GLN A 350 14.47 -4.24 -16.42
N ALA A 351 15.19 -4.40 -15.31
CA ALA A 351 14.96 -5.49 -14.38
C ALA A 351 13.58 -5.40 -13.69
N THR A 352 13.14 -4.21 -13.24
CA THR A 352 11.81 -4.05 -12.63
C THR A 352 10.68 -4.30 -13.64
N ALA A 353 10.84 -3.84 -14.88
CA ALA A 353 9.88 -4.14 -15.94
C ALA A 353 9.82 -5.64 -16.28
N ALA A 354 10.94 -6.37 -16.19
CA ALA A 354 10.95 -7.82 -16.30
C ALA A 354 10.23 -8.48 -15.12
N ALA A 355 10.50 -8.03 -13.89
CA ALA A 355 9.87 -8.54 -12.67
C ALA A 355 8.35 -8.36 -12.69
N ALA A 356 7.83 -7.18 -13.08
CA ALA A 356 6.39 -6.93 -13.20
C ALA A 356 5.71 -7.89 -14.20
N ALA A 357 6.32 -8.09 -15.37
CA ALA A 357 5.83 -9.06 -16.35
C ALA A 357 5.84 -10.50 -15.81
N LEU A 358 6.85 -10.90 -15.05
CA LEU A 358 6.95 -12.22 -14.44
C LEU A 358 5.94 -12.42 -13.29
N LYS A 359 5.77 -11.43 -12.41
CA LYS A 359 4.76 -11.47 -11.34
C LYS A 359 3.36 -11.63 -11.92
N ASN A 360 3.07 -10.96 -13.03
CA ASN A 360 1.83 -11.11 -13.77
C ASN A 360 1.65 -12.54 -14.32
N VAL A 361 2.71 -13.18 -14.84
CA VAL A 361 2.67 -14.60 -15.24
C VAL A 361 2.41 -15.49 -14.04
N ILE A 362 3.13 -15.31 -12.92
CA ILE A 362 2.95 -16.09 -11.69
C ILE A 362 1.50 -15.99 -11.21
N LEU A 363 0.90 -14.79 -11.21
CA LEU A 363 -0.48 -14.58 -10.82
C LEU A 363 -1.45 -15.37 -11.72
N GLN A 364 -1.23 -15.37 -13.04
CA GLN A 364 -2.08 -16.13 -13.98
C GLN A 364 -1.94 -17.65 -13.84
N LEU A 365 -0.77 -18.14 -13.40
CA LEU A 365 -0.48 -19.56 -13.26
C LEU A 365 -0.79 -20.13 -11.86
N SER A 366 -0.55 -19.36 -10.80
CA SER A 366 -0.62 -19.84 -9.41
C SER A 366 -2.04 -19.98 -8.89
N ILE A 367 -3.00 -19.30 -9.51
CA ILE A 367 -4.41 -19.32 -9.10
C ILE A 367 -5.19 -20.42 -9.86
N SER A 368 -4.51 -21.37 -10.51
CA SER A 368 -5.15 -22.33 -11.42
C SER A 368 -6.07 -23.36 -10.78
N SER A 369 -6.21 -23.37 -9.45
CA SER A 369 -7.02 -24.33 -8.70
C SER A 369 -8.19 -23.73 -7.91
N GLU A 370 -8.40 -22.40 -7.94
CA GLU A 370 -9.49 -21.76 -7.21
C GLU A 370 -10.81 -21.78 -7.98
N ASP A 371 -11.92 -21.99 -7.26
CA ASP A 371 -13.26 -21.74 -7.81
C ASP A 371 -13.50 -20.23 -7.89
N HIS A 372 -13.40 -19.68 -9.10
CA HIS A 372 -13.63 -18.28 -9.39
C HIS A 372 -15.10 -17.87 -9.47
N SER A 373 -16.05 -18.77 -9.16
CA SER A 373 -17.47 -18.45 -9.13
C SER A 373 -17.78 -17.28 -8.18
N ALA A 374 -17.12 -17.25 -7.02
CA ALA A 374 -17.25 -16.17 -6.05
C ALA A 374 -16.71 -14.83 -6.56
N ASP A 375 -15.59 -14.84 -7.30
CA ASP A 375 -15.03 -13.62 -7.90
C ASP A 375 -16.01 -13.03 -8.93
N VAL A 376 -16.63 -13.86 -9.78
CA VAL A 376 -17.64 -13.39 -10.76
C VAL A 376 -18.85 -12.80 -10.07
N GLU A 377 -19.33 -13.45 -9.02
CA GLU A 377 -20.48 -12.97 -8.26
C GLU A 377 -20.18 -11.62 -7.59
N ALA A 378 -18.95 -11.43 -7.10
CA ALA A 378 -18.51 -10.14 -6.58
C ALA A 378 -18.49 -9.05 -7.68
N LEU A 379 -17.99 -9.36 -8.89
CA LEU A 379 -17.98 -8.42 -10.02
C LEU A 379 -19.39 -8.04 -10.47
N LYS A 380 -20.33 -9.00 -10.51
CA LYS A 380 -21.74 -8.71 -10.81
C LYS A 380 -22.35 -7.75 -9.80
N LYS A 381 -22.15 -8.02 -8.50
CA LYS A 381 -22.64 -7.13 -7.45
C LYS A 381 -22.04 -5.72 -7.54
N GLN A 382 -20.75 -5.62 -7.85
CA GLN A 382 -20.10 -4.32 -8.07
C GLN A 382 -20.70 -3.61 -9.28
N PHE A 383 -20.87 -4.30 -10.41
CA PHE A 383 -21.51 -3.75 -11.61
C PHE A 383 -22.94 -3.29 -11.36
N ASP A 384 -23.74 -4.08 -10.65
CA ASP A 384 -25.12 -3.75 -10.31
C ASP A 384 -25.20 -2.51 -9.41
N SER A 385 -24.27 -2.40 -8.45
CA SER A 385 -24.14 -1.22 -7.57
C SER A 385 -23.84 0.03 -8.38
N LEU A 386 -22.79 0.02 -9.21
CA LEU A 386 -22.42 1.16 -10.08
C LEU A 386 -23.57 1.52 -11.03
N SER A 387 -24.20 0.53 -11.64
CA SER A 387 -25.36 0.74 -12.52
C SER A 387 -26.56 1.37 -11.80
N SER A 388 -26.74 1.07 -10.51
CA SER A 388 -27.77 1.69 -9.67
C SER A 388 -27.39 3.14 -9.35
N ASP A 389 -26.15 3.37 -8.94
CA ASP A 389 -25.63 4.70 -8.59
C ASP A 389 -25.69 5.67 -9.79
N ALA A 390 -25.34 5.22 -11.00
CA ALA A 390 -25.48 6.00 -12.23
C ALA A 390 -26.94 6.39 -12.52
N LYS A 391 -27.90 5.49 -12.24
CA LYS A 391 -29.34 5.78 -12.41
C LYS A 391 -29.84 6.77 -11.35
N GLU A 392 -29.40 6.63 -10.11
CA GLU A 392 -29.75 7.56 -9.03
C GLU A 392 -29.22 8.97 -9.28
N LYS A 393 -28.04 9.09 -9.90
CA LYS A 393 -27.46 10.36 -10.37
C LYS A 393 -28.03 10.86 -11.70
N GLU A 394 -29.03 10.18 -12.26
CA GLU A 394 -29.67 10.52 -13.53
C GLU A 394 -28.69 10.60 -14.73
N PHE A 395 -27.56 9.89 -14.68
CA PHE A 395 -26.62 9.86 -15.78
C PHE A 395 -27.26 9.21 -17.02
N SER A 396 -26.97 9.77 -18.19
CA SER A 396 -27.51 9.29 -19.46
C SER A 396 -26.43 9.06 -20.50
N GLU A 397 -26.63 8.06 -21.37
CA GLU A 397 -25.73 7.77 -22.49
C GLU A 397 -25.53 8.98 -23.42
N LYS A 398 -26.54 9.83 -23.53
CA LYS A 398 -26.46 11.06 -24.33
C LYS A 398 -25.46 12.07 -23.73
N GLU A 399 -25.40 12.17 -22.41
CA GLU A 399 -24.54 13.11 -21.69
C GLU A 399 -23.15 12.54 -21.46
N TYR A 400 -23.06 11.26 -21.13
CA TYR A 400 -21.83 10.57 -20.78
C TYR A 400 -21.62 9.30 -21.63
N PRO A 401 -21.51 9.39 -22.97
CA PRO A 401 -21.47 8.22 -23.85
C PRO A 401 -20.31 7.27 -23.52
N LYS A 402 -19.13 7.81 -23.20
CA LYS A 402 -17.96 6.99 -22.84
C LYS A 402 -18.16 6.21 -21.53
N LEU A 403 -18.94 6.72 -20.59
CA LEU A 403 -19.26 5.99 -19.35
C LEU A 403 -20.16 4.78 -19.67
N PHE A 404 -21.17 4.98 -20.50
CA PHE A 404 -22.08 3.92 -20.92
C PHE A 404 -21.39 2.88 -21.83
N ASP A 405 -20.44 3.30 -22.69
CA ASP A 405 -19.58 2.37 -23.44
C ASP A 405 -18.81 1.42 -22.49
N LEU A 406 -18.32 1.94 -21.35
CA LEU A 406 -17.63 1.11 -20.35
C LEU A 406 -18.59 0.17 -19.63
N PHE A 407 -19.82 0.60 -19.33
CA PHE A 407 -20.85 -0.28 -18.77
C PHE A 407 -21.15 -1.45 -19.72
N ASP A 408 -21.36 -1.18 -21.00
CA ASP A 408 -21.58 -2.21 -22.02
C ASP A 408 -20.38 -3.17 -22.12
N GLU A 409 -19.16 -2.63 -22.07
CA GLU A 409 -17.95 -3.45 -22.07
C GLU A 409 -17.84 -4.31 -20.80
N ALA A 410 -18.11 -3.76 -19.63
CA ALA A 410 -18.10 -4.47 -18.36
C ALA A 410 -19.12 -5.61 -18.34
N GLU A 411 -20.36 -5.37 -18.76
CA GLU A 411 -21.41 -6.40 -18.83
C GLU A 411 -20.97 -7.55 -19.75
N LYS A 412 -20.48 -7.21 -20.95
CA LYS A 412 -19.98 -8.20 -21.90
C LYS A 412 -18.82 -9.01 -21.31
N LYS A 413 -17.87 -8.37 -20.63
CA LYS A 413 -16.72 -9.03 -20.01
C LYS A 413 -17.11 -9.95 -18.87
N ILE A 414 -18.08 -9.55 -18.03
CA ILE A 414 -18.65 -10.38 -16.97
C ILE A 414 -19.35 -11.62 -17.56
N ALA A 415 -20.09 -11.46 -18.66
CA ALA A 415 -20.76 -12.55 -19.35
C ALA A 415 -19.76 -13.52 -20.01
N GLU A 416 -18.71 -12.99 -20.67
CA GLU A 416 -17.61 -13.79 -21.22
C GLU A 416 -16.90 -14.58 -20.13
N LEU A 417 -16.54 -13.94 -19.02
CA LEU A 417 -15.88 -14.56 -17.89
C LEU A 417 -16.72 -15.69 -17.28
N SER A 418 -18.03 -15.47 -17.10
CA SER A 418 -18.96 -16.49 -16.60
C SER A 418 -18.96 -17.74 -17.49
N LYS A 419 -18.91 -17.57 -18.82
CA LYS A 419 -18.83 -18.68 -19.78
C LYS A 419 -17.49 -19.41 -19.70
N ILE A 420 -16.39 -18.68 -19.54
CA ILE A 420 -15.05 -19.28 -19.41
C ILE A 420 -14.99 -20.16 -18.15
N ILE A 421 -15.47 -19.67 -17.01
CA ILE A 421 -15.52 -20.44 -15.76
C ILE A 421 -16.39 -21.68 -15.90
N ALA A 422 -17.59 -21.55 -16.48
CA ALA A 422 -18.48 -22.69 -16.71
C ALA A 422 -17.87 -23.76 -17.64
N SER A 423 -16.96 -23.36 -18.54
CA SER A 423 -16.27 -24.29 -19.44
C SER A 423 -15.18 -25.13 -18.76
N GLY A 424 -14.76 -24.75 -17.54
CA GLY A 424 -13.74 -25.46 -16.76
C GLY A 424 -12.34 -25.47 -17.38
N LYS A 425 -12.09 -24.67 -18.43
CA LYS A 425 -10.81 -24.65 -19.18
C LYS A 425 -10.13 -23.29 -19.11
N GLY A 426 -8.84 -23.31 -18.79
CA GLY A 426 -7.92 -22.17 -18.97
C GLY A 426 -7.97 -21.16 -17.84
N SER A 427 -7.50 -21.54 -16.65
CA SER A 427 -7.27 -20.64 -15.51
C SER A 427 -6.59 -19.33 -15.88
N GLU A 428 -5.58 -19.38 -16.75
CA GLU A 428 -4.90 -18.19 -17.26
C GLU A 428 -5.86 -17.19 -17.92
N ARG A 429 -6.83 -17.70 -18.70
CA ARG A 429 -7.85 -16.86 -19.35
C ARG A 429 -8.85 -16.31 -18.34
N ILE A 430 -9.17 -17.07 -17.30
CA ILE A 430 -10.04 -16.63 -16.21
C ILE A 430 -9.37 -15.46 -15.48
N ILE A 431 -8.11 -15.60 -15.05
CA ILE A 431 -7.38 -14.53 -14.36
C ILE A 431 -7.20 -13.30 -15.25
N ALA A 432 -6.79 -13.49 -16.51
CA ALA A 432 -6.65 -12.37 -17.44
C ALA A 432 -7.98 -11.62 -17.63
N SER A 433 -9.09 -12.35 -17.81
CA SER A 433 -10.42 -11.75 -17.95
C SER A 433 -10.89 -11.08 -16.66
N LEU A 434 -10.64 -11.68 -15.48
CA LEU A 434 -10.94 -11.09 -14.18
C LEU A 434 -10.26 -9.73 -14.00
N ARG A 435 -8.97 -9.64 -14.34
CA ARG A 435 -8.19 -8.40 -14.21
C ARG A 435 -8.71 -7.30 -15.11
N VAL A 436 -9.01 -7.63 -16.38
CA VAL A 436 -9.59 -6.67 -17.34
C VAL A 436 -10.94 -6.18 -16.84
N THR A 437 -11.82 -7.08 -16.39
CA THR A 437 -13.14 -6.68 -15.85
C THR A 437 -13.00 -5.79 -14.62
N ARG A 438 -12.11 -6.14 -13.68
CA ARG A 438 -11.83 -5.32 -12.48
C ARG A 438 -11.33 -3.92 -12.84
N LEU A 439 -10.43 -3.82 -13.80
CA LEU A 439 -9.93 -2.54 -14.28
C LEU A 439 -11.06 -1.68 -14.85
N ILE A 440 -11.91 -2.24 -15.73
CA ILE A 440 -13.04 -1.50 -16.32
C ILE A 440 -14.00 -1.03 -15.22
N LEU A 441 -14.36 -1.88 -14.27
CA LEU A 441 -15.23 -1.49 -13.15
C LEU A 441 -14.60 -0.40 -12.27
N ALA A 442 -13.30 -0.44 -12.04
CA ALA A 442 -12.59 0.62 -11.34
C ALA A 442 -12.58 1.94 -12.13
N THR A 443 -12.46 1.89 -13.45
CA THR A 443 -12.58 3.06 -14.33
C THR A 443 -13.97 3.68 -14.24
N ILE A 444 -15.03 2.85 -14.27
CA ILE A 444 -16.42 3.30 -14.09
C ILE A 444 -16.61 3.96 -12.71
N GLU A 445 -16.16 3.31 -11.64
CA GLU A 445 -16.25 3.83 -10.26
C GLU A 445 -15.62 5.24 -10.15
N GLU A 446 -14.42 5.45 -10.70
CA GLU A 446 -13.76 6.76 -10.64
C GLU A 446 -14.46 7.81 -11.51
N LEU A 447 -14.94 7.44 -12.71
CA LEU A 447 -15.69 8.36 -13.56
C LEU A 447 -16.97 8.82 -12.87
N GLU A 448 -17.77 7.91 -12.32
CA GLU A 448 -19.00 8.27 -11.61
C GLU A 448 -18.77 9.14 -10.38
N GLY A 449 -17.63 8.97 -9.70
CA GLY A 449 -17.24 9.82 -8.58
C GLY A 449 -16.79 11.22 -9.01
N SER A 450 -16.31 11.37 -10.24
CA SER A 450 -15.80 12.63 -10.79
C SER A 450 -16.86 13.46 -11.51
N LEU A 451 -17.89 12.80 -12.05
CA LEU A 451 -19.03 13.44 -12.71
C LEU A 451 -20.02 14.02 -11.69
N LYS A 452 -20.64 15.14 -12.04
CA LYS A 452 -21.56 15.90 -11.17
C LYS A 452 -23.00 15.84 -11.65
#